data_AF-A0A562V2J1-F1
#
_entry.id   AF-A0A562V2J1-F1
#
_cell.length_a   1.000
_cell.length_b   1.000
_cell.length_c   1.000
_cell.angle_alpha   90.00
_cell.angle_beta   90.00
_cell.angle_gamma   90.00
#
_symmetry.space_group_name_H-M   'P 1'
#
loop_
_entity.id
_entity.type
_entity.pdbx_description
1 polymer ?
#
loop_
_entity_poly.entity_id
_entity_poly.type
_entity_poly.pdbx_seq_one_letter_code
_entity_poly.pdbx_strand_id
1 'polypeptide(L)'
;MRMRVALLSGVLALSLAACSGGEVPATEWAGAVCEALRPWQAEIDELTADANVAMNPESTPEQARDQLLDLLAGAAEASRTAHEEVTAAGVPDVPDGAHIATVFADSLAATGDAYQGAHDRLSDLDPAAPDFYDQVAQVMSDLSEEYAAVPQVAALDSTELSEAFAATPECA
;
A
#
# COMPACT_ATOMS: atom_id res chain seq x y z
N MET A 1 -71.20 -24.38 25.36
CA MET A 1 -70.39 -23.17 25.08
C MET A 1 -69.32 -23.56 24.08
N ARG A 2 -69.45 -23.13 22.82
CA ARG A 2 -68.48 -23.42 21.75
C ARG A 2 -67.42 -22.33 21.79
N MET A 3 -66.14 -22.67 21.92
CA MET A 3 -65.06 -21.73 21.58
C MET A 3 -64.04 -22.46 20.72
N ARG A 4 -64.07 -22.09 19.44
CA ARG A 4 -63.07 -22.44 18.44
C ARG A 4 -61.87 -21.55 18.71
N VAL A 5 -60.67 -22.12 18.89
CA VAL A 5 -59.42 -21.38 18.72
C VAL A 5 -58.73 -21.99 17.52
N ALA A 6 -58.75 -21.23 16.44
CA ALA A 6 -58.03 -21.53 15.21
C ALA A 6 -56.69 -20.80 15.24
N LEU A 7 -55.66 -21.53 14.81
CA LEU A 7 -54.49 -21.10 14.01
C LEU A 7 -53.69 -19.89 14.49
N LEU A 8 -52.38 -20.09 14.66
CA LEU A 8 -51.35 -19.25 14.01
C LEU A 8 -50.02 -19.99 14.05
N SER A 9 -49.65 -20.54 12.89
CA SER A 9 -48.33 -21.08 12.58
C SER A 9 -47.31 -19.94 12.64
N GLY A 10 -46.53 -19.88 13.73
CA GLY A 10 -45.36 -19.03 13.82
C GLY A 10 -44.14 -19.78 13.30
N VAL A 11 -43.84 -19.64 12.00
CA VAL A 11 -42.49 -19.90 11.50
C VAL A 11 -41.61 -18.82 12.09
N LEU A 12 -40.86 -19.15 13.14
CA LEU A 12 -39.73 -18.35 13.59
C LEU A 12 -38.68 -18.40 12.47
N ALA A 13 -38.76 -17.43 11.56
CA ALA A 13 -37.59 -17.06 10.78
C ALA A 13 -36.56 -16.55 11.79
N LEU A 14 -35.57 -17.37 12.11
CA LEU A 14 -34.32 -16.92 12.69
C LEU A 14 -33.63 -16.05 11.63
N SER A 15 -34.05 -14.79 11.54
CA SER A 15 -33.20 -13.74 11.03
C SER A 15 -32.01 -13.65 11.98
N LEU A 16 -30.93 -14.34 11.63
CA LEU A 16 -29.59 -13.97 12.08
C LEU A 16 -29.37 -12.53 11.61
N ALA A 17 -29.80 -11.59 12.43
CA ALA A 17 -29.29 -10.23 12.37
C ALA A 17 -27.81 -10.35 12.68
N ALA A 18 -26.99 -10.40 11.62
CA ALA A 18 -25.57 -10.15 11.71
C ALA A 18 -25.41 -8.71 12.23
N CYS A 19 -25.26 -8.61 13.55
CA CYS A 19 -24.78 -7.41 14.19
C CYS A 19 -23.25 -7.42 14.09
N SER A 20 -22.69 -6.90 13.00
CA SER A 20 -21.32 -6.38 12.94
C SER A 20 -21.37 -5.06 12.18
N GLY A 21 -21.38 -3.94 12.91
CA GLY A 21 -21.11 -2.66 12.27
C GLY A 21 -19.62 -2.58 11.95
N GLY A 22 -19.26 -2.25 10.71
CA GLY A 22 -17.90 -1.78 10.39
C GLY A 22 -17.20 -2.39 9.17
N GLU A 23 -17.84 -3.23 8.37
CA GLU A 23 -17.26 -3.76 7.14
C GLU A 23 -17.73 -2.94 5.92
N VAL A 24 -16.79 -2.60 5.04
CA VAL A 24 -16.99 -1.73 3.86
C VAL A 24 -17.23 -2.61 2.63
N PRO A 25 -18.22 -2.33 1.76
CA PRO A 25 -18.44 -3.12 0.56
C PRO A 25 -17.16 -3.29 -0.26
N ALA A 26 -16.87 -4.51 -0.73
CA ALA A 26 -15.60 -4.83 -1.38
C ALA A 26 -15.23 -3.88 -2.54
N THR A 27 -16.20 -3.46 -3.36
CA THR A 27 -16.00 -2.51 -4.46
C THR A 27 -15.69 -1.09 -3.98
N GLU A 28 -16.30 -0.66 -2.88
CA GLU A 28 -16.05 0.65 -2.25
C GLU A 28 -14.65 0.66 -1.64
N TRP A 29 -14.27 -0.41 -0.94
CA TRP A 29 -12.92 -0.57 -0.39
C TRP A 29 -11.86 -0.62 -1.50
N ALA A 30 -12.09 -1.39 -2.56
CA ALA A 30 -11.18 -1.44 -3.72
C ALA A 30 -11.04 -0.06 -4.39
N GLY A 31 -12.13 0.71 -4.49
CA GLY A 31 -12.12 2.10 -4.94
C GLY A 31 -11.20 2.98 -4.12
N ALA A 32 -11.36 2.97 -2.81
CA ALA A 32 -10.53 3.74 -1.89
C ALA A 32 -9.04 3.34 -1.98
N VAL A 33 -8.73 2.04 -2.08
CA VAL A 33 -7.36 1.57 -2.25
C VAL A 33 -6.75 2.05 -3.58
N CYS A 34 -7.49 1.98 -4.69
CA CYS A 34 -6.99 2.48 -5.97
C CYS A 34 -6.85 4.01 -6.00
N GLU A 35 -7.73 4.74 -5.30
CA GLU A 35 -7.57 6.18 -5.09
C GLU A 35 -6.30 6.52 -4.32
N ALA A 36 -5.94 5.73 -3.31
CA ALA A 36 -4.71 5.91 -2.55
C ALA A 36 -3.45 5.55 -3.36
N LEU A 37 -3.50 4.45 -4.12
CA LEU A 37 -2.33 3.93 -4.83
C LEU A 37 -1.99 4.70 -6.11
N ARG A 38 -2.94 5.35 -6.77
CA ARG A 38 -2.68 6.09 -8.02
C ARG A 38 -1.73 7.27 -7.83
N PRO A 39 -1.95 8.21 -6.88
CA PRO A 39 -1.00 9.28 -6.60
C PRO A 39 0.35 8.74 -6.16
N TRP A 40 0.36 7.68 -5.34
CA TRP A 40 1.60 7.02 -4.91
C TRP A 40 2.41 6.50 -6.10
N GLN A 41 1.81 5.77 -7.04
CA GLN A 41 2.50 5.29 -8.24
C GLN A 41 3.03 6.44 -9.10
N ALA A 42 2.21 7.48 -9.31
CA ALA A 42 2.60 8.64 -10.10
C ALA A 42 3.80 9.37 -9.49
N GLU A 43 3.80 9.55 -8.16
CA GLU A 43 4.89 10.19 -7.43
C GLU A 43 6.19 9.38 -7.53
N ILE A 44 6.14 8.06 -7.34
CA ILE A 44 7.32 7.20 -7.48
C ILE A 44 7.88 7.25 -8.90
N ASP A 45 7.02 7.24 -9.93
CA ASP A 45 7.43 7.36 -11.33
C ASP A 45 8.09 8.71 -11.61
N GLU A 46 7.51 9.81 -11.11
CA GLU A 46 8.05 11.17 -11.24
C GLU A 46 9.42 11.30 -10.57
N LEU A 47 9.53 10.91 -9.30
CA LEU A 47 10.79 10.94 -8.54
C LEU A 47 11.87 10.10 -9.23
N THR A 48 11.51 8.93 -9.74
CA THR A 48 12.42 8.05 -10.49
C THR A 48 12.88 8.69 -11.79
N ALA A 49 11.97 9.35 -12.53
CA ALA A 49 12.31 10.07 -13.76
C ALA A 49 13.28 11.22 -13.47
N ASP A 50 13.02 12.00 -12.42
CA ASP A 50 13.85 13.14 -12.01
C ASP A 50 15.24 12.68 -11.56
N ALA A 51 15.33 11.62 -10.75
CA ALA A 51 16.62 11.05 -10.38
C ALA A 51 17.42 10.57 -11.59
N ASN A 52 16.78 9.93 -12.57
CA ASN A 52 17.45 9.50 -13.80
C ASN A 52 17.98 10.68 -14.63
N VAL A 53 17.22 11.79 -14.71
CA VAL A 53 17.66 13.01 -15.42
C VAL A 53 18.88 13.65 -14.74
N ALA A 54 18.86 13.68 -13.42
CA ALA A 54 19.91 14.26 -12.59
C ALA A 54 21.12 13.32 -12.41
N MET A 55 21.00 12.03 -12.70
CA MET A 55 22.12 11.07 -12.80
C MET A 55 22.72 11.02 -14.22
N ASN A 56 23.12 12.18 -14.76
CA ASN A 56 23.85 12.24 -16.02
C ASN A 56 25.37 12.29 -15.78
N PRO A 57 26.21 12.03 -16.81
CA PRO A 57 27.66 11.98 -16.66
C PRO A 57 28.34 13.28 -16.20
N GLU A 58 27.64 14.41 -16.19
CA GLU A 58 28.16 15.71 -15.77
C GLU A 58 27.87 16.03 -14.29
N SER A 59 27.01 15.25 -13.63
CA SER A 59 26.62 15.48 -12.23
C SER A 59 27.77 15.17 -11.27
N THR A 60 27.95 16.05 -10.28
CA THR A 60 28.93 15.81 -9.21
C THR A 60 28.42 14.74 -8.24
N PRO A 61 29.32 14.06 -7.49
CA PRO A 61 28.91 13.13 -6.42
C PRO A 61 27.92 13.74 -5.41
N GLU A 62 28.12 15.01 -5.04
CA GLU A 62 27.23 15.75 -4.14
C GLU A 62 25.85 15.96 -4.75
N GLN A 63 25.77 16.36 -6.02
CA GLN A 63 24.49 16.51 -6.73
C GLN A 63 23.76 15.17 -6.88
N ALA A 64 24.48 14.10 -7.21
CA ALA A 64 23.91 12.76 -7.29
C ALA A 64 23.38 12.28 -5.94
N ARG A 65 24.10 12.55 -4.84
CA ARG A 65 23.67 12.25 -3.47
C ARG A 65 22.38 12.99 -3.14
N ASP A 66 22.36 14.30 -3.30
CA ASP A 66 21.24 15.14 -2.88
C ASP A 66 19.97 14.79 -3.66
N GLN A 67 20.08 14.54 -4.96
CA GLN A 67 18.94 14.11 -5.76
C GLN A 67 18.38 12.75 -5.31
N LEU A 68 19.26 11.81 -4.99
CA LEU A 68 18.83 10.51 -4.48
C LEU A 68 18.17 10.63 -3.11
N LEU A 69 18.65 11.52 -2.25
CA LEU A 69 18.00 11.80 -0.97
C LEU A 69 16.59 12.35 -1.19
N ASP A 70 16.40 13.28 -2.12
CA ASP A 70 15.08 13.80 -2.46
C ASP A 70 14.13 12.70 -2.96
N LEU A 71 14.61 11.81 -3.86
CA LEU A 71 13.84 10.65 -4.32
C LEU A 71 13.41 9.76 -3.15
N LEU A 72 14.37 9.37 -2.31
CA LEU A 72 14.11 8.40 -1.23
C LEU A 72 13.19 8.99 -0.17
N ALA A 73 13.35 10.28 0.16
CA ALA A 73 12.47 10.98 1.08
C ALA A 73 11.04 11.11 0.54
N GLY A 74 10.88 11.56 -0.71
CA GLY A 74 9.57 11.68 -1.36
C GLY A 74 8.86 10.34 -1.48
N ALA A 75 9.60 9.29 -1.84
CA ALA A 75 9.07 7.94 -1.95
C ALA A 75 8.63 7.36 -0.58
N ALA A 76 9.38 7.64 0.48
CA ALA A 76 9.00 7.27 1.85
C ALA A 76 7.72 8.01 2.31
N GLU A 77 7.59 9.30 2.00
CA GLU A 77 6.41 10.11 2.35
C GLU A 77 5.17 9.67 1.56
N ALA A 78 5.30 9.45 0.26
CA ALA A 78 4.21 8.97 -0.59
C ALA A 78 3.68 7.61 -0.09
N SER A 79 4.59 6.70 0.26
CA SER A 79 4.22 5.37 0.76
C SER A 79 3.51 5.44 2.12
N ARG A 80 3.93 6.35 3.00
CA ARG A 80 3.27 6.61 4.30
C ARG A 80 1.88 7.21 4.12
N THR A 81 1.72 8.16 3.20
CA THR A 81 0.41 8.73 2.85
C THR A 81 -0.54 7.64 2.34
N ALA A 82 -0.09 6.82 1.38
CA ALA A 82 -0.89 5.71 0.87
C ALA A 82 -1.26 4.70 1.98
N HIS A 83 -0.32 4.39 2.89
CA HIS A 83 -0.60 3.55 4.05
C HIS A 83 -1.72 4.12 4.94
N GLU A 84 -1.69 5.42 5.22
CA GLU A 84 -2.71 6.10 6.02
C GLU A 84 -4.07 6.05 5.34
N GLU A 85 -4.12 6.30 4.03
CA GLU A 85 -5.35 6.27 3.23
C GLU A 85 -5.94 4.86 3.12
N VAL A 86 -5.12 3.83 2.90
CA VAL A 86 -5.55 2.42 2.92
C VAL A 86 -6.04 2.00 4.29
N THR A 87 -5.39 2.44 5.37
CA THR A 87 -5.86 2.19 6.73
C THR A 87 -7.21 2.87 6.98
N ALA A 88 -7.39 4.09 6.48
CA ALA A 88 -8.65 4.83 6.60
C ALA A 88 -9.80 4.21 5.79
N ALA A 89 -9.51 3.47 4.71
CA ALA A 89 -10.50 2.72 3.94
C ALA A 89 -11.17 1.60 4.77
N GLY A 90 -10.57 1.17 5.88
CA GLY A 90 -11.14 0.19 6.79
C GLY A 90 -11.01 -1.25 6.30
N VAL A 91 -11.99 -2.09 6.65
CA VAL A 91 -11.96 -3.54 6.38
C VAL A 91 -12.99 -3.88 5.29
N PRO A 92 -12.60 -4.56 4.19
CA PRO A 92 -13.54 -4.98 3.17
C PRO A 92 -14.44 -6.12 3.68
N ASP A 93 -15.72 -6.08 3.31
CA ASP A 93 -16.71 -7.12 3.54
C ASP A 93 -16.49 -8.29 2.58
N VAL A 94 -15.43 -9.06 2.85
CA VAL A 94 -15.05 -10.29 2.15
C VAL A 94 -14.51 -11.30 3.15
N PRO A 95 -14.49 -12.61 2.85
CA PRO A 95 -13.77 -13.58 3.66
C PRO A 95 -12.32 -13.15 3.91
N ASP A 96 -11.90 -13.22 5.18
CA ASP A 96 -10.57 -12.76 5.65
C ASP A 96 -10.25 -11.28 5.38
N GLY A 97 -11.27 -10.42 5.23
CA GLY A 97 -11.12 -8.99 4.94
C GLY A 97 -10.18 -8.25 5.90
N ALA A 98 -10.22 -8.56 7.20
CA ALA A 98 -9.33 -7.93 8.18
C ALA A 98 -7.84 -8.28 7.94
N HIS A 99 -7.57 -9.52 7.54
CA HIS A 99 -6.21 -9.94 7.18
C HIS A 99 -5.76 -9.27 5.88
N ILE A 100 -6.63 -9.21 4.87
CA ILE A 100 -6.39 -8.51 3.62
C ILE A 100 -6.04 -7.03 3.88
N ALA A 101 -6.87 -6.31 4.61
CA ALA A 101 -6.63 -4.89 4.92
C ALA A 101 -5.30 -4.69 5.66
N THR A 102 -4.98 -5.57 6.62
CA THR A 102 -3.71 -5.54 7.35
C THR A 102 -2.53 -5.75 6.40
N VAL A 103 -2.58 -6.73 5.50
CA VAL A 103 -1.48 -6.99 4.57
C VAL A 103 -1.25 -5.80 3.64
N PHE A 104 -2.30 -5.19 3.09
CA PHE A 104 -2.15 -4.00 2.26
C PHE A 104 -1.51 -2.83 3.01
N ALA A 105 -1.96 -2.55 4.24
CA ALA A 105 -1.37 -1.51 5.07
C ALA A 105 0.09 -1.82 5.41
N ASP A 106 0.39 -3.03 5.90
CA ASP A 106 1.74 -3.46 6.27
C ASP A 106 2.69 -3.41 5.06
N SER A 107 2.24 -3.75 3.85
CA SER A 107 3.03 -3.63 2.63
C SER A 107 3.48 -2.19 2.35
N LEU A 108 2.56 -1.23 2.48
CA LEU A 108 2.84 0.20 2.24
C LEU A 108 3.72 0.79 3.35
N ALA A 109 3.47 0.41 4.60
CA ALA A 109 4.32 0.80 5.73
C ALA A 109 5.75 0.29 5.55
N ALA A 110 5.92 -1.01 5.27
CA ALA A 110 7.24 -1.61 5.04
C ALA A 110 7.97 -1.00 3.83
N THR A 111 7.22 -0.63 2.79
CA THR A 111 7.77 0.09 1.64
C THR A 111 8.29 1.48 2.03
N GLY A 112 7.51 2.24 2.81
CA GLY A 112 7.93 3.53 3.34
C GLY A 112 9.18 3.44 4.23
N ASP A 113 9.24 2.41 5.07
CA ASP A 113 10.39 2.14 5.94
C ASP A 113 11.65 1.79 5.14
N ALA A 114 11.53 0.99 4.08
CA ALA A 114 12.65 0.64 3.20
C ALA A 114 13.26 1.89 2.55
N TYR A 115 12.41 2.78 2.01
CA TYR A 115 12.87 4.05 1.45
C TYR A 115 13.54 4.96 2.48
N GLN A 116 12.96 5.07 3.68
CA GLN A 116 13.55 5.86 4.76
C GLN A 116 14.91 5.27 5.19
N GLY A 117 15.01 3.95 5.31
CA GLY A 117 16.27 3.27 5.64
C GLY A 117 17.36 3.52 4.59
N ALA A 118 17.00 3.45 3.31
CA ALA A 118 17.92 3.79 2.22
C ALA A 118 18.33 5.27 2.24
N HIS A 119 17.39 6.18 2.49
CA HIS A 119 17.65 7.61 2.65
C HIS A 119 18.70 7.83 3.76
N ASP A 120 18.49 7.24 4.93
CA ASP A 120 19.36 7.44 6.08
C ASP A 120 20.78 6.91 5.80
N ARG A 121 20.90 5.70 5.24
CA ARG A 121 22.20 5.14 4.83
C ARG A 121 22.92 6.00 3.79
N LEU A 122 22.19 6.52 2.81
CA LEU A 122 22.74 7.42 1.80
C LEU A 122 23.19 8.76 2.40
N SER A 123 22.44 9.28 3.36
CA SER A 123 22.71 10.57 3.99
C SER A 123 24.03 10.56 4.77
N ASP A 124 24.42 9.39 5.28
CA ASP A 124 25.67 9.17 6.00
C ASP A 124 26.90 9.03 5.09
N LEU A 125 26.72 8.89 3.77
CA LEU A 125 27.84 8.76 2.83
C LEU A 125 28.59 10.08 2.64
N ASP A 126 29.92 9.99 2.55
CA ASP A 126 30.78 11.12 2.17
C ASP A 126 30.89 11.19 0.63
N PRO A 127 30.36 12.24 -0.03
CA PRO A 127 30.46 12.40 -1.48
C PRO A 127 31.90 12.63 -1.98
N ALA A 128 32.85 12.92 -1.09
CA ALA A 128 34.27 13.02 -1.43
C ALA A 128 35.02 11.67 -1.33
N ALA A 129 34.38 10.62 -0.84
CA ALA A 129 35.00 9.30 -0.73
C ALA A 129 35.32 8.71 -2.11
N PRO A 130 36.49 8.06 -2.28
CA PRO A 130 36.91 7.52 -3.57
C PRO A 130 36.02 6.38 -4.07
N ASP A 131 35.26 5.74 -3.19
CA ASP A 131 34.33 4.64 -3.42
C ASP A 131 32.86 5.06 -3.28
N PHE A 132 32.56 6.37 -3.32
CA PHE A 132 31.20 6.90 -3.13
C PHE A 132 30.15 6.19 -3.99
N TYR A 133 30.40 5.99 -5.29
CA TYR A 133 29.43 5.35 -6.18
C TYR A 133 29.24 3.85 -5.89
N ASP A 134 30.27 3.16 -5.38
CA ASP A 134 30.14 1.76 -4.96
C ASP A 134 29.27 1.67 -3.69
N GLN A 135 29.44 2.62 -2.77
CA GLN A 135 28.60 2.72 -1.57
C GLN A 135 27.15 3.05 -1.92
N VAL A 136 26.90 3.98 -2.86
CA VAL A 136 25.56 4.27 -3.40
C VAL A 136 24.94 3.01 -4.01
N ALA A 137 25.68 2.26 -4.84
CA ALA A 137 25.20 1.02 -5.43
C ALA A 137 24.83 -0.03 -4.36
N GLN A 138 25.58 -0.11 -3.28
CA GLN A 138 25.25 -0.97 -2.14
C GLN A 138 23.94 -0.54 -1.47
N VAL A 139 23.74 0.76 -1.20
CA VAL A 139 22.50 1.27 -0.61
C VAL A 139 21.28 0.92 -1.47
N MET A 140 21.39 1.08 -2.80
CA MET A 140 20.32 0.73 -3.73
C MET A 140 20.09 -0.79 -3.83
N SER A 141 21.15 -1.59 -3.69
CA SER A 141 21.02 -3.06 -3.61
C SER A 141 20.27 -3.47 -2.34
N ASP A 142 20.63 -2.90 -1.20
CA ASP A 142 19.98 -3.17 0.09
C ASP A 142 18.50 -2.78 0.03
N LEU A 143 18.19 -1.61 -0.55
CA LEU A 143 16.81 -1.17 -0.80
C LEU A 143 16.03 -2.19 -1.65
N SER A 144 16.64 -2.71 -2.71
CA SER A 144 15.99 -3.72 -3.56
C SER A 144 15.71 -5.02 -2.82
N GLU A 145 16.57 -5.43 -1.90
CA GLU A 145 16.38 -6.61 -1.06
C GLU A 145 15.27 -6.40 -0.03
N GLU A 146 15.25 -5.22 0.63
CA GLU A 146 14.20 -4.81 1.55
C GLU A 146 12.83 -4.80 0.86
N TYR A 147 12.76 -4.27 -0.36
CA TYR A 147 11.57 -4.30 -1.20
C TYR A 147 11.07 -5.70 -1.53
N ALA A 148 11.97 -6.62 -1.85
CA ALA A 148 11.61 -8.00 -2.15
C ALA A 148 11.05 -8.76 -0.93
N ALA A 149 11.34 -8.28 0.29
CA ALA A 149 10.85 -8.83 1.53
C ALA A 149 9.49 -8.26 1.97
N VAL A 150 8.99 -7.19 1.34
CA VAL A 150 7.68 -6.60 1.62
C VAL A 150 6.58 -7.64 1.43
N PRO A 151 5.57 -7.71 2.33
CA PRO A 151 4.43 -8.60 2.15
C PRO A 151 3.79 -8.43 0.78
N GLN A 152 3.57 -9.53 0.06
CA GLN A 152 3.05 -9.46 -1.29
C GLN A 152 1.53 -9.59 -1.29
N VAL A 153 0.86 -8.48 -1.60
CA VAL A 153 -0.59 -8.42 -1.78
C VAL A 153 -1.09 -9.43 -2.82
N ALA A 154 -0.31 -9.69 -3.87
CA ALA A 154 -0.63 -10.68 -4.90
C ALA A 154 -0.69 -12.13 -4.39
N ALA A 155 -0.19 -12.40 -3.18
CA ALA A 155 -0.30 -13.72 -2.53
C ALA A 155 -1.65 -13.90 -1.81
N LEU A 156 -2.49 -12.86 -1.70
CA LEU A 156 -3.82 -12.94 -1.13
C LEU A 156 -4.77 -13.62 -2.14
N ASP A 157 -5.14 -14.87 -1.85
CA ASP A 157 -6.04 -15.68 -2.70
C ASP A 157 -7.52 -15.35 -2.41
N SER A 158 -8.01 -14.21 -2.91
CA SER A 158 -9.41 -13.79 -2.78
C SER A 158 -10.04 -13.48 -4.13
N THR A 159 -10.94 -14.36 -4.57
CA THR A 159 -11.70 -14.18 -5.82
C THR A 159 -12.62 -12.96 -5.76
N GLU A 160 -13.35 -12.79 -4.66
CA GLU A 160 -14.28 -11.67 -4.48
C GLU A 160 -13.55 -10.32 -4.50
N LEU A 161 -12.39 -10.24 -3.84
CA LEU A 161 -11.56 -9.03 -3.88
C LEU A 161 -11.02 -8.77 -5.29
N SER A 162 -10.58 -9.80 -5.99
CA SER A 162 -10.10 -9.68 -7.37
C SER A 162 -11.19 -9.18 -8.32
N GLU A 163 -12.42 -9.67 -8.16
CA GLU A 163 -13.59 -9.19 -8.91
C GLU A 163 -13.92 -7.74 -8.57
N ALA A 164 -13.81 -7.35 -7.30
CA ALA A 164 -14.01 -5.96 -6.87
C ALA A 164 -13.02 -5.01 -7.55
N PHE A 165 -11.70 -5.29 -7.48
CA PHE A 165 -10.68 -4.47 -8.16
C PHE A 165 -10.90 -4.40 -9.69
N ALA A 166 -11.33 -5.50 -10.32
CA ALA A 166 -11.62 -5.52 -11.76
C ALA A 166 -12.87 -4.72 -12.15
N ALA A 167 -13.84 -4.59 -11.24
CA ALA A 167 -15.09 -3.86 -11.47
C ALA A 167 -14.99 -2.36 -11.15
N THR A 168 -13.96 -1.95 -10.41
CA THR A 168 -13.76 -0.59 -9.91
C THR A 168 -13.10 0.32 -10.97
N PRO A 169 -13.78 1.35 -11.48
CA PRO A 169 -13.24 2.26 -12.50
C PRO A 169 -11.99 3.04 -12.04
N GLU A 170 -11.86 3.28 -10.74
CA GLU A 170 -10.71 3.96 -10.15
C GLU A 170 -9.41 3.16 -10.29
N CYS A 171 -9.51 1.85 -10.53
CA CYS A 171 -8.37 0.95 -10.74
C CYS A 171 -7.98 0.78 -12.21
N ALA A 172 -8.65 1.47 -13.14
CA ALA A 172 -8.47 1.33 -14.59
C ALA A 172 -7.53 2.38 -15.20
#